data_AF-A0A2H5EW20-F1
#
_entry.id   AF-A0A2H5EW20-F1
#
_cell.length_a   1.000
_cell.length_b   1.000
_cell.length_c   1.000
_cell.angle_alpha   90.00
_cell.angle_beta   90.00
_cell.angle_gamma   90.00
#
_symmetry.space_group_name_H-M   'P 1'
#
loop_
_entity.id
_entity.type
_entity.pdbx_description
1 polymer ?
#
loop_
_entity_poly.entity_id
_entity_poly.type
_entity_poly.pdbx_seq_one_letter_code
_entity_poly.pdbx_strand_id
1 'polypeptide(L)'
;MLRALTLISLGLLAGCTDGSEDYPRLLPTQQILAEPTLPDHAEPAATSDAPVRNAVEGQGSVTRNAADAIPDPVDNAALSARAADLRRRAEALRNQTTEGDAACPTGSTAPDCPQPAP
;
A
#
# COMPACT_ATOMS: atom_id res chain seq x y z
N MET A 1 47.21 21.22 -38.72
CA MET A 1 46.62 20.47 -37.59
C MET A 1 46.06 21.38 -36.50
N LEU A 2 46.70 22.51 -36.17
CA LEU A 2 46.19 23.46 -35.15
C LEU A 2 44.77 23.99 -35.41
N ARG A 3 44.41 24.28 -36.67
CA ARG A 3 43.07 24.75 -37.07
C ARG A 3 41.94 23.73 -36.87
N ALA A 4 42.25 22.43 -36.98
CA ALA A 4 41.26 21.38 -36.74
C ALA A 4 40.94 21.26 -35.25
N LEU A 5 41.94 21.46 -34.39
CA LEU A 5 41.77 21.44 -32.93
C LEU A 5 40.87 22.60 -32.45
N THR A 6 40.98 23.78 -33.07
CA THR A 6 40.16 24.97 -32.72
C THR A 6 38.69 24.80 -33.11
N LEU A 7 38.40 24.06 -34.19
CA LEU A 7 37.03 23.77 -34.61
C LEU A 7 36.37 22.72 -33.72
N ILE A 8 37.13 21.72 -33.28
CA ILE A 8 36.64 20.68 -32.36
C ILE A 8 36.31 21.28 -30.99
N SER A 9 37.17 22.16 -30.45
CA SER A 9 36.90 22.80 -29.16
C SER A 9 35.70 23.75 -29.20
N LEU A 10 35.44 24.44 -30.31
CA LEU A 10 34.22 25.23 -30.48
C LEU A 10 32.95 24.34 -30.53
N GLY A 11 33.04 23.17 -31.14
CA GLY A 11 31.94 22.20 -31.20
C GLY A 11 31.58 21.61 -29.83
N LEU A 12 32.58 21.31 -28.98
CA LEU A 12 32.33 20.82 -27.62
C LEU A 12 31.70 21.88 -26.70
N LEU A 13 32.01 23.18 -26.89
CA LEU A 13 31.33 24.24 -26.13
C LEU A 13 29.88 24.45 -26.56
N ALA A 14 29.56 24.27 -27.86
CA ALA A 14 28.19 24.36 -28.35
C ALA A 14 27.31 23.18 -27.87
N GLY A 15 27.90 22.02 -27.60
CA GLY A 15 27.20 20.86 -27.02
C GLY A 15 26.90 20.97 -25.52
N CYS A 16 27.52 21.89 -24.79
CA CYS A 16 27.21 22.16 -23.38
C CYS A 16 26.02 23.10 -23.17
N THR A 17 25.41 23.63 -24.24
CA THR A 17 24.21 24.48 -24.14
C THR A 17 22.94 23.76 -24.58
N ASP A 18 23.00 22.46 -24.84
CA ASP A 18 21.84 21.64 -25.19
C ASP A 18 21.19 21.05 -23.93
N GLY A 19 20.97 21.90 -22.93
CA GLY A 19 20.32 21.53 -21.66
C GLY A 19 18.84 21.90 -21.63
N SER A 20 18.26 22.31 -22.76
CA SER A 20 16.87 22.75 -22.85
C SER A 20 15.89 21.70 -23.39
N GLU A 21 16.37 20.55 -23.86
CA GLU A 21 15.48 19.50 -24.38
C GLU A 21 15.03 18.49 -23.30
N ASP A 22 15.81 18.33 -22.23
CA ASP A 22 15.46 17.44 -21.09
C ASP A 22 14.74 18.14 -19.94
N TYR A 23 14.70 19.49 -19.91
CA TYR A 23 14.01 20.23 -18.86
C TYR A 23 12.59 20.60 -19.32
N PRO A 24 11.54 20.17 -18.60
CA PRO A 24 10.18 20.53 -18.98
C PRO A 24 10.03 22.05 -18.97
N ARG A 25 9.38 22.58 -20.01
CA ARG A 25 9.07 23.99 -20.13
C ARG A 25 8.37 24.46 -18.86
N LEU A 26 8.97 25.41 -18.14
CA LEU A 26 8.38 25.97 -16.94
C LEU A 26 7.01 26.56 -17.27
N LEU A 27 6.01 26.23 -16.45
CA LEU A 27 4.70 26.87 -16.51
C LEU A 27 4.87 28.38 -16.29
N PRO A 28 4.12 29.23 -17.03
CA PRO A 28 4.13 30.66 -16.78
C PRO A 28 3.84 30.95 -15.31
N THR A 29 4.59 31.86 -14.68
CA THR A 29 4.40 32.22 -13.27
C THR A 29 2.96 32.62 -12.96
N GLN A 30 2.28 33.27 -13.90
CA GLN A 30 0.88 33.66 -13.76
C GLN A 30 -0.08 32.46 -13.66
N GLN A 31 0.28 31.32 -14.26
CA GLN A 31 -0.52 30.10 -14.18
C GLN A 31 -0.24 29.33 -12.88
N ILE A 32 0.99 29.39 -12.39
CA ILE A 32 1.39 28.77 -11.10
C ILE A 32 0.75 29.50 -9.92
N LEU A 33 0.63 30.83 -10.02
CA LEU A 33 0.08 31.69 -8.97
C LEU A 33 -1.42 31.98 -9.16
N ALA A 34 -2.06 31.40 -10.18
CA ALA A 34 -3.50 31.55 -10.36
C ALA A 34 -4.24 30.85 -9.21
N GLU A 35 -5.21 31.54 -8.62
CA GLU A 35 -6.09 30.94 -7.61
C GLU A 35 -6.84 29.76 -8.26
N PRO A 36 -6.73 28.54 -7.70
CA PRO A 36 -7.44 27.40 -8.24
C PRO A 36 -8.95 27.59 -8.12
N THR A 37 -9.70 27.19 -9.14
CA THR A 37 -11.15 27.17 -9.07
C THR A 37 -11.58 26.13 -8.03
N LEU A 38 -12.17 26.60 -6.93
CA LEU A 38 -12.76 25.73 -5.93
C LEU A 38 -14.04 25.09 -6.49
N PRO A 39 -14.30 23.80 -6.20
CA PRO A 39 -15.55 23.17 -6.59
C PRO A 39 -16.73 23.74 -5.79
N ASP A 40 -17.94 23.67 -6.34
CA ASP A 40 -19.16 24.26 -5.74
C ASP A 40 -19.44 23.79 -4.30
N HIS A 41 -19.02 22.57 -3.95
CA HIS A 41 -19.20 22.02 -2.60
C HIS A 41 -18.14 22.51 -1.58
N ALA A 42 -17.10 23.22 -2.03
CA ALA A 42 -16.06 23.78 -1.17
C ALA A 42 -16.37 25.21 -0.70
N GLU A 43 -17.43 25.84 -1.21
CA GLU A 43 -17.88 27.19 -0.82
C GLU A 43 -17.96 27.38 0.70
N PRO A 44 -18.57 26.46 1.48
CA PRO A 44 -18.61 26.58 2.94
C PRO A 44 -17.23 26.58 3.60
N ALA A 45 -16.23 25.93 2.99
CA ALA A 45 -14.86 25.84 3.47
C ALA A 45 -13.99 27.03 3.04
N ALA A 46 -14.38 27.75 1.98
CA ALA A 46 -13.66 28.90 1.45
C ALA A 46 -13.74 30.12 2.39
N THR A 47 -14.80 30.20 3.20
CA THR A 47 -15.07 31.32 4.10
C THR A 47 -14.84 31.00 5.58
N SER A 48 -14.98 29.73 6.00
CA SER A 48 -14.73 29.28 7.38
C SER A 48 -14.58 27.76 7.47
N ASP A 49 -13.77 27.25 8.40
CA ASP A 49 -13.69 25.81 8.67
C ASP A 49 -14.83 25.29 9.55
N ALA A 50 -15.51 26.18 10.28
CA ALA A 50 -16.54 25.81 11.27
C ALA A 50 -17.72 25.02 10.68
N PRO A 51 -18.29 25.36 9.51
CA PRO A 51 -19.38 24.57 8.92
C PRO A 51 -18.97 23.14 8.59
N VAL A 52 -17.75 22.96 8.06
CA VAL A 52 -17.21 21.63 7.72
C VAL A 52 -16.98 20.82 9.00
N ARG A 53 -16.39 21.43 10.02
CA ARG A 53 -16.17 20.81 11.32
C ARG A 53 -17.47 20.33 11.95
N ASN A 54 -18.48 21.20 12.00
CA ASN A 54 -19.80 20.86 12.55
C ASN A 54 -20.47 19.71 11.78
N ALA A 55 -20.35 19.70 10.45
CA ALA A 55 -20.90 18.62 9.63
C ALA A 55 -20.22 17.27 9.91
N VAL A 56 -18.89 17.26 10.01
CA VAL A 56 -18.11 16.05 10.34
C VAL A 56 -18.40 15.56 11.75
N GLU A 57 -18.45 16.47 12.73
CA GLU A 57 -18.79 16.13 14.12
C GLU A 57 -20.21 15.59 14.25
N GLY A 58 -21.17 16.21 13.55
CA GLY A 58 -22.55 15.74 13.45
C GLY A 58 -22.63 14.32 12.89
N GLN A 59 -22.03 14.09 11.72
CA GLN A 59 -21.99 12.77 11.09
C GLN A 59 -21.28 11.72 11.97
N GLY A 60 -20.19 12.12 12.62
CA GLY A 60 -19.45 11.27 13.56
C GLY A 60 -20.31 10.87 14.77
N SER A 61 -21.11 11.78 15.31
CA SER A 61 -22.03 11.46 16.42
C SER A 61 -23.14 10.50 15.99
N VAL A 62 -23.76 10.70 14.82
CA VAL A 62 -24.74 9.77 14.26
C VAL A 62 -24.15 8.37 14.07
N THR A 63 -22.93 8.30 13.53
CA THR A 63 -22.25 7.03 13.26
C THR A 63 -21.89 6.29 14.56
N ARG A 64 -21.38 7.01 15.57
CA ARG A 64 -21.10 6.43 16.90
C ARG A 64 -22.38 5.94 17.56
N ASN A 65 -23.44 6.75 17.56
CA ASN A 65 -24.72 6.34 18.13
C ASN A 65 -25.29 5.10 17.42
N ALA A 66 -25.14 5.02 16.09
CA ALA A 66 -25.54 3.85 15.32
C ALA A 66 -24.69 2.61 15.69
N ALA A 67 -23.39 2.78 15.89
CA ALA A 67 -22.50 1.70 16.31
C ALA A 67 -22.82 1.21 17.73
N ASP A 68 -23.07 2.12 18.68
CA ASP A 68 -23.43 1.79 20.06
C ASP A 68 -24.80 1.09 20.15
N ALA A 69 -25.68 1.33 19.18
CA ALA A 69 -26.97 0.66 19.08
C ALA A 69 -26.87 -0.77 18.54
N ILE A 70 -25.73 -1.18 17.97
CA ILE A 70 -25.50 -2.55 17.53
C ILE A 70 -25.21 -3.38 18.79
N PRO A 71 -26.08 -4.34 19.16
CA PRO A 71 -25.80 -5.24 20.27
C PRO A 71 -24.48 -5.97 20.01
N ASP A 72 -23.62 -6.10 21.02
CA ASP A 72 -22.38 -6.87 20.88
C ASP A 72 -22.72 -8.27 20.36
N PRO A 73 -22.38 -8.60 19.09
CA PRO A 73 -22.77 -9.87 18.50
C PRO A 73 -21.91 -11.01 19.05
N VAL A 74 -20.94 -10.72 19.92
CA VAL A 74 -19.91 -11.64 20.34
C VAL A 74 -20.22 -12.26 21.70
N ASP A 75 -20.72 -13.49 21.68
CA ASP A 75 -20.68 -14.36 22.86
C ASP A 75 -19.25 -14.88 23.09
N ASN A 76 -18.55 -14.27 24.05
CA ASN A 76 -17.18 -14.64 24.42
C ASN A 76 -17.06 -16.11 24.87
N ALA A 77 -18.10 -16.69 25.48
CA ALA A 77 -18.09 -18.10 25.87
C ALA A 77 -18.17 -19.00 24.63
N ALA A 78 -19.04 -18.68 23.67
CA ALA A 78 -19.12 -19.39 22.40
C ALA A 78 -17.82 -19.29 21.59
N LEU A 79 -17.19 -18.11 21.55
CA LEU A 79 -15.88 -17.95 20.90
C LEU A 79 -14.79 -18.80 21.56
N SER A 80 -14.75 -18.79 22.89
CA SER A 80 -13.78 -19.58 23.67
C SER A 80 -13.94 -21.08 23.42
N ALA A 81 -15.19 -21.56 23.38
CA ALA A 81 -15.51 -22.95 23.06
C ALA A 81 -15.06 -23.34 21.65
N ARG A 82 -15.32 -22.49 20.65
CA ARG A 82 -14.87 -22.70 19.26
C ARG A 82 -13.33 -22.73 19.17
N ALA A 83 -12.66 -21.80 19.85
CA ALA A 83 -11.20 -21.76 19.87
C ALA A 83 -10.60 -23.02 20.52
N ALA A 84 -11.22 -23.55 21.58
CA ALA A 84 -10.79 -24.80 22.22
C ALA A 84 -10.98 -26.01 21.28
N ASP A 85 -12.10 -26.09 20.58
CA ASP A 85 -12.37 -27.14 19.59
C ASP A 85 -11.35 -27.10 18.43
N LEU A 86 -11.06 -25.91 17.88
CA LEU A 86 -10.07 -25.74 16.82
C LEU A 86 -8.67 -26.20 17.25
N ARG A 87 -8.23 -25.86 18.46
CA ARG A 87 -6.94 -26.32 19.00
C ARG A 87 -6.90 -27.84 19.13
N ARG A 88 -7.98 -28.46 19.60
CA ARG A 88 -8.08 -29.93 19.73
C ARG A 88 -7.98 -30.62 18.37
N ARG A 89 -8.65 -30.09 17.35
CA ARG A 89 -8.57 -30.60 15.97
C ARG A 89 -7.18 -30.44 15.38
N ALA A 90 -6.55 -29.29 15.59
CA ALA A 90 -5.18 -29.05 15.13
C ALA A 90 -4.17 -30.01 15.78
N GLU A 91 -4.33 -30.31 17.06
CA GLU A 91 -3.52 -31.31 17.77
C GLU A 91 -3.73 -32.72 17.22
N ALA A 92 -4.99 -33.11 16.96
CA ALA A 92 -5.30 -34.40 16.35
C ALA A 92 -4.68 -34.54 14.96
N LEU A 93 -4.75 -33.49 14.13
CA LEU A 93 -4.11 -33.47 12.81
C LEU A 93 -2.58 -33.58 12.91
N ARG A 94 -1.97 -32.90 13.89
CA ARG A 94 -0.52 -32.99 14.12
C ARG A 94 -0.08 -34.41 14.48
N ASN A 95 -0.81 -35.08 15.36
CA ASN A 95 -0.49 -36.43 15.76
C ASN A 95 -0.73 -37.43 14.61
N GLN A 96 -1.75 -37.22 13.78
CA GLN A 96 -1.98 -37.99 12.56
C GLN A 96 -0.85 -37.84 11.54
N THR A 97 -0.29 -36.63 11.38
CA THR A 97 0.87 -36.43 10.50
C THR A 97 2.11 -37.16 11.02
N THR A 98 2.31 -37.24 12.34
CA THR A 98 3.46 -37.96 12.92
C THR A 98 3.35 -39.49 12.81
N GLU A 99 2.13 -40.03 12.84
CA GLU A 99 1.88 -41.47 12.63
C GLU A 99 1.83 -41.85 11.14
N GLY A 100 1.51 -40.88 10.27
CA GLY A 100 1.45 -41.00 8.82
C GLY A 100 2.74 -40.61 8.09
N ASP A 101 3.73 -40.04 8.80
CA ASP A 101 5.12 -39.97 8.35
C ASP A 101 5.69 -41.39 8.36
N ALA A 102 5.24 -42.20 7.40
CA ALA A 102 6.06 -43.24 6.84
C ALA A 102 7.34 -42.52 6.39
N ALA A 103 8.35 -42.52 7.26
CA ALA A 103 9.71 -42.11 6.94
C ALA A 103 9.98 -42.70 5.55
N CYS A 104 10.19 -41.84 4.56
CA CYS A 104 10.37 -42.27 3.18
C CYS A 104 11.36 -43.44 3.22
N PRO A 105 10.96 -44.65 2.80
CA PRO A 105 11.83 -45.80 2.91
C PRO A 105 13.13 -45.44 2.20
N THR A 106 14.27 -45.74 2.81
CA THR A 106 15.59 -45.36 2.32
C THR A 106 15.72 -45.81 0.86
N GLY A 107 15.80 -44.85 -0.07
CA GLY A 107 15.84 -45.10 -1.51
C GLY A 107 14.56 -44.81 -2.31
N SER A 108 13.50 -44.27 -1.70
CA SER A 108 12.30 -43.81 -2.44
C SER A 108 12.58 -42.61 -3.34
N THR A 109 12.12 -42.67 -4.59
CA THR A 109 12.12 -41.57 -5.58
C THR A 109 10.72 -40.97 -5.82
N ALA A 110 9.78 -41.19 -4.89
CA ALA A 110 8.45 -40.61 -4.99
C ALA A 110 8.52 -39.06 -4.95
N PRO A 111 7.70 -38.35 -5.74
CA PRO A 111 7.77 -36.89 -5.88
C PRO A 111 7.48 -36.12 -4.58
N ASP A 112 6.83 -36.75 -3.61
CA ASP A 112 6.49 -36.15 -2.31
C ASP A 112 7.56 -36.38 -1.22
N CYS A 113 8.65 -37.08 -1.54
CA CYS A 113 9.78 -37.28 -0.64
C CYS A 113 10.92 -36.33 -1.02
N PRO A 114 11.28 -35.32 -0.19
CA PRO A 114 12.44 -34.50 -0.47
C PRO A 114 13.69 -35.37 -0.43
N GLN A 115 14.43 -35.41 -1.55
CA GLN A 115 15.72 -36.10 -1.63
C GLN A 115 16.66 -35.56 -0.54
N PRO A 116 17.32 -36.42 0.26
CA PRO A 116 18.38 -35.96 1.12
C PRO A 116 19.51 -35.39 0.24
N ALA A 117 19.92 -34.16 0.54
CA ALA A 117 21.04 -33.49 -0.13
C ALA A 117 22.35 -34.29 0.07
N PRO A 118 23.27 -34.26 -0.92
CA PRO A 118 24.52 -35.03 -0.90
C PRO A 118 25.46 -34.68 0.26
#